data_AF-A0A2V2EEA5-F1
#
_entry.id   AF-A0A2V2EEA5-F1
#
_cell.length_a   1.000
_cell.length_b   1.000
_cell.length_c   1.000
_cell.angle_alpha   90.00
_cell.angle_beta   90.00
_cell.angle_gamma   90.00
#
_symmetry.space_group_name_H-M   'P 1'
#
loop_
_entity.id
_entity.type
_entity.pdbx_description
1 polymer ?
#
loop_
_entity_poly.entity_id
_entity_poly.type
_entity_poly.pdbx_seq_one_letter_code
_entity_poly.pdbx_strand_id
1 'polypeptide(L)'
;MIFCTKCGAKHDDGAMFCSKCGTQLQSPAQENNQKTIPNSAKQADDIPFFTPPADNDDIPFFEPPAKPNNNEPVCFHHPNEPAAAQCARCGKYICKDCAEAYTVSSGEYENKCLCFDCCQALVAENVELLKKQKTQIIKIGVITLIGMIAGLVVFCGAGAPALAVFIGMLWFGSFGMWVKNSFLGWWNNPAGRSLPGFIGACLGGAVVAPFKTIIKIVQCVKYWISTSKYIEEDSEALEQMREYMEYTQVRSENKGVDLETLMAQGSELYNNSYAKMVSTQGEAAADAKLRKCTTTIAKNGEIIRNFAA
;
A
#
# COMPACT_ATOMS: atom_id res chain seq x y z
N MET A 1 -5.92 -53.43 -6.56
CA MET A 1 -5.84 -51.98 -6.37
C MET A 1 -6.66 -51.33 -7.48
N ILE A 2 -7.39 -50.25 -7.20
CA ILE A 2 -8.23 -49.55 -8.19
C ILE A 2 -7.66 -48.18 -8.52
N PHE A 3 -7.85 -47.73 -9.75
CA PHE A 3 -7.42 -46.41 -10.19
C PHE A 3 -8.65 -45.53 -10.41
N CYS A 4 -8.57 -44.28 -9.97
CA CYS A 4 -9.62 -43.31 -10.20
C CYS A 4 -9.74 -43.00 -11.69
N THR A 5 -10.93 -43.24 -12.26
CA THR A 5 -11.23 -42.96 -13.68
C THR A 5 -11.19 -41.47 -14.01
N LYS A 6 -11.30 -40.59 -13.02
CA LYS A 6 -11.33 -39.13 -13.22
C LYS A 6 -9.95 -38.46 -13.11
N CYS A 7 -9.09 -38.91 -12.20
CA CYS A 7 -7.81 -38.23 -11.95
C CYS A 7 -6.57 -39.15 -11.98
N GLY A 8 -6.75 -40.45 -12.27
CA GLY A 8 -5.66 -41.43 -12.40
C GLY A 8 -4.96 -41.80 -11.10
N ALA A 9 -5.43 -41.32 -9.94
CA ALA A 9 -4.83 -41.63 -8.65
C ALA A 9 -5.06 -43.11 -8.27
N LYS A 10 -4.03 -43.71 -7.68
CA LYS A 10 -4.03 -45.12 -7.26
C LYS A 10 -4.59 -45.25 -5.86
N HIS A 11 -5.53 -46.18 -5.67
CA HIS A 11 -6.18 -46.46 -4.39
C HIS A 11 -6.28 -47.96 -4.12
N ASP A 12 -6.48 -48.31 -2.85
CA ASP A 12 -6.68 -49.69 -2.41
C ASP A 12 -8.07 -50.20 -2.81
N ASP A 13 -8.23 -51.52 -2.97
CA ASP A 13 -9.45 -52.15 -3.53
C ASP A 13 -10.73 -51.92 -2.70
N GLY A 14 -10.61 -51.47 -1.45
CA GLY A 14 -11.74 -51.12 -0.58
C GLY A 14 -12.07 -49.62 -0.52
N ALA A 15 -11.38 -48.78 -1.29
CA ALA A 15 -11.62 -47.34 -1.27
C ALA A 15 -12.91 -47.00 -2.03
N MET A 16 -13.96 -46.60 -1.31
CA MET A 16 -15.24 -46.19 -1.89
C MET A 16 -15.16 -44.85 -2.64
N PHE A 17 -14.18 -44.00 -2.29
CA PHE A 17 -14.00 -42.67 -2.86
C PHE A 17 -12.53 -42.34 -3.09
N CYS A 18 -12.24 -41.59 -4.15
CA CYS A 18 -10.91 -41.10 -4.46
C CYS A 18 -10.51 -39.98 -3.50
N SER A 19 -9.45 -40.17 -2.70
CA SER A 19 -8.94 -39.15 -1.77
C SER A 19 -8.32 -37.92 -2.44
N LYS A 20 -8.10 -37.97 -3.77
CA LYS A 20 -7.47 -36.89 -4.54
C LYS A 20 -8.47 -35.97 -5.24
N CYS A 21 -9.63 -36.48 -5.65
CA CYS A 21 -10.64 -35.71 -6.40
C CYS A 21 -12.09 -35.95 -5.96
N GLY A 22 -12.31 -36.77 -4.92
CA GLY A 22 -13.62 -37.06 -4.35
C GLY A 22 -14.52 -38.00 -5.17
N THR A 23 -14.07 -38.49 -6.33
CA THR A 23 -14.90 -39.33 -7.22
C THR A 23 -15.10 -40.73 -6.63
N GLN A 24 -16.33 -41.22 -6.64
CA GLN A 24 -16.69 -42.54 -6.13
C GLN A 24 -16.06 -43.65 -7.01
N LEU A 25 -15.43 -44.63 -6.38
CA LEU A 25 -14.76 -45.74 -7.05
C LEU A 25 -15.63 -46.99 -6.85
N GLN A 26 -16.14 -47.58 -7.93
CA GLN A 26 -17.12 -48.66 -7.86
C GLN A 26 -16.50 -49.99 -7.41
N SER A 27 -17.21 -50.76 -6.58
CA SER A 27 -16.95 -52.20 -6.32
C SER A 27 -18.00 -53.08 -7.02
N PRO A 28 -17.67 -54.35 -7.35
CA PRO A 28 -18.23 -55.05 -8.50
C PRO A 28 -19.53 -55.83 -8.25
N ALA A 29 -20.29 -55.96 -9.34
CA ALA A 29 -21.25 -57.00 -9.69
C ALA A 29 -22.47 -57.20 -8.79
N GLN A 30 -23.64 -56.76 -9.26
CA GLN A 30 -24.77 -57.66 -9.49
C GLN A 30 -25.58 -57.20 -10.72
N GLU A 31 -25.49 -58.00 -11.77
CA GLU A 31 -26.42 -58.00 -12.89
C GLU A 31 -27.36 -59.21 -12.72
N ASN A 32 -28.66 -58.93 -12.80
CA ASN A 32 -29.76 -59.80 -13.25
C ASN A 32 -30.49 -60.73 -12.25
N ASN A 33 -31.70 -60.33 -11.78
CA ASN A 33 -32.98 -60.86 -12.32
C ASN A 33 -34.24 -60.27 -11.65
N GLN A 34 -35.27 -60.11 -12.49
CA GLN A 34 -36.61 -59.54 -12.28
C GLN A 34 -37.37 -59.97 -11.00
N LYS A 35 -37.99 -59.00 -10.32
CA LYS A 35 -39.43 -59.12 -10.01
C LYS A 35 -40.12 -57.76 -10.00
N THR A 36 -41.24 -57.77 -10.70
CA THR A 36 -42.18 -56.73 -11.07
C THR A 36 -42.54 -55.75 -9.95
N ILE A 37 -42.58 -54.48 -10.34
CA ILE A 37 -43.21 -53.36 -9.64
C ILE A 37 -44.70 -53.70 -9.38
N PRO A 38 -45.22 -53.41 -8.19
CA PRO A 38 -46.46 -52.65 -8.16
C PRO A 38 -46.27 -51.27 -7.53
N ASN A 39 -46.97 -50.39 -8.20
CA ASN A 39 -47.23 -48.97 -8.03
C ASN A 39 -47.49 -48.48 -6.59
N SER A 40 -47.28 -47.17 -6.40
CA SER A 40 -47.67 -46.31 -5.26
C SER A 40 -46.79 -46.29 -4.00
N ALA A 41 -45.81 -45.38 -4.05
CA ALA A 41 -45.33 -44.56 -2.94
C ALA A 41 -46.48 -43.80 -2.24
N LYS A 42 -46.44 -43.39 -0.97
CA LYS A 42 -45.48 -43.55 0.15
C LYS A 42 -46.23 -42.99 1.38
N GLN A 43 -46.29 -43.75 2.46
CA GLN A 43 -46.44 -43.22 3.81
C GLN A 43 -45.20 -43.63 4.59
N ALA A 44 -44.81 -42.75 5.52
CA ALA A 44 -43.66 -42.82 6.41
C ALA A 44 -43.61 -44.18 7.16
N ASP A 45 -42.46 -44.69 7.59
CA ASP A 45 -41.67 -44.18 8.72
C ASP A 45 -40.30 -44.89 8.78
N ASP A 46 -39.42 -44.41 9.66
CA ASP A 46 -38.14 -44.98 10.12
C ASP A 46 -36.86 -44.64 9.35
N ILE A 47 -36.60 -43.33 9.21
CA ILE A 47 -35.24 -42.79 9.26
C ILE A 47 -35.13 -42.03 10.60
N PRO A 48 -34.21 -42.38 11.52
CA PRO A 48 -34.07 -41.64 12.77
C PRO A 48 -33.67 -40.20 12.49
N PHE A 49 -34.60 -39.29 12.80
CA PHE A 49 -34.41 -37.84 12.73
C PHE A 49 -33.56 -37.39 13.91
N PHE A 50 -32.37 -36.87 13.63
CA PHE A 50 -31.55 -36.23 14.64
C PHE A 50 -32.24 -34.94 15.06
N THR A 51 -32.88 -34.97 16.24
CA THR A 51 -33.47 -33.76 16.82
C THR A 51 -32.35 -33.06 17.59
N PRO A 52 -31.93 -31.84 17.22
CA PRO A 52 -30.96 -31.10 18.01
C PRO A 52 -31.54 -30.83 19.42
N PRO A 53 -30.69 -30.76 20.47
CA PRO A 53 -31.13 -30.48 21.83
C PRO A 53 -31.94 -29.17 21.88
N ALA A 54 -33.14 -29.22 22.46
CA ALA A 54 -34.09 -28.11 22.49
C ALA A 54 -33.77 -27.01 23.53
N ASP A 55 -32.72 -27.19 24.32
CA ASP A 55 -32.23 -26.18 25.27
C ASP A 55 -30.81 -25.79 24.87
N ASN A 56 -30.69 -24.71 24.09
CA ASN A 56 -29.57 -23.78 24.10
C ASN A 56 -29.93 -22.60 23.20
N ASP A 57 -30.41 -21.52 23.83
CA ASP A 57 -30.61 -20.18 23.23
C ASP A 57 -29.29 -19.53 22.74
N ASP A 58 -28.18 -20.28 22.67
CA ASP A 58 -26.82 -19.79 22.45
C ASP A 58 -26.16 -20.28 21.15
N ILE A 59 -26.94 -20.75 20.16
CA ILE A 59 -26.38 -21.05 18.82
C ILE A 59 -26.58 -19.82 17.92
N PRO A 60 -25.53 -19.00 17.65
CA PRO A 60 -25.67 -17.86 16.77
C PRO A 60 -25.93 -18.34 15.34
N PHE A 61 -27.18 -18.21 14.90
CA PHE A 61 -27.57 -18.34 13.52
C PHE A 61 -27.01 -17.14 12.75
N PHE A 62 -26.02 -17.37 11.88
CA PHE A 62 -25.52 -16.34 10.98
C PHE A 62 -26.53 -16.13 9.85
N GLU A 63 -27.42 -15.17 10.03
CA GLU A 63 -28.22 -14.65 8.92
C GLU A 63 -27.29 -13.88 7.97
N PRO A 64 -27.17 -14.28 6.69
CA PRO A 64 -26.56 -13.40 5.70
C PRO A 64 -27.34 -12.07 5.70
N PRO A 65 -26.65 -10.92 5.64
CA PRO A 65 -27.31 -9.63 5.75
C PRO A 65 -28.42 -9.54 4.71
N ALA A 66 -29.63 -9.18 5.17
CA ALA A 66 -30.77 -8.93 4.31
C ALA A 66 -30.36 -7.96 3.20
N LYS A 67 -30.81 -8.22 1.96
CA LYS A 67 -30.69 -7.23 0.88
C LYS A 67 -31.24 -5.92 1.42
N PRO A 68 -30.50 -4.79 1.31
CA PRO A 68 -30.92 -3.54 1.89
C PRO A 68 -32.31 -3.21 1.36
N ASN A 69 -33.22 -2.91 2.28
CA ASN A 69 -34.50 -2.30 1.94
C ASN A 69 -34.17 -1.05 1.12
N ASN A 70 -34.94 -0.73 0.08
CA ASN A 70 -34.63 0.34 -0.91
C ASN A 70 -34.39 1.76 -0.33
N ASN A 71 -34.46 1.95 0.99
CA ASN A 71 -34.27 3.20 1.71
C ASN A 71 -33.02 3.25 2.63
N GLU A 72 -32.22 2.19 2.75
CA GLU A 72 -30.98 2.23 3.54
C GLU A 72 -29.81 2.78 2.72
N PRO A 73 -28.93 3.61 3.34
CA PRO A 73 -27.77 4.14 2.63
C PRO A 73 -26.83 2.99 2.24
N VAL A 74 -26.43 2.98 0.96
CA VAL A 74 -25.47 2.01 0.41
C VAL A 74 -24.07 2.62 0.37
N CYS A 75 -23.06 1.76 0.28
CA CYS A 75 -21.69 2.20 0.09
C CYS A 75 -21.53 2.96 -1.24
N PHE A 76 -20.81 4.09 -1.20
CA PHE A 76 -20.57 4.90 -2.40
C PHE A 76 -19.81 4.14 -3.50
N HIS A 77 -18.89 3.25 -3.11
CA HIS A 77 -18.09 2.45 -4.05
C HIS A 77 -18.67 1.05 -4.32
N HIS A 78 -19.59 0.58 -3.47
CA HIS A 78 -20.25 -0.73 -3.60
C HIS A 78 -21.77 -0.57 -3.47
N PRO A 79 -22.48 -0.30 -4.59
CA PRO A 79 -23.94 -0.07 -4.56
C PRO A 79 -24.75 -1.26 -4.01
N ASN A 80 -24.16 -2.46 -4.07
CA ASN A 80 -24.77 -3.71 -3.62
C ASN A 80 -24.52 -4.03 -2.14
N GLU A 81 -23.89 -3.12 -1.39
CA GLU A 81 -23.53 -3.32 0.02
C GLU A 81 -24.11 -2.22 0.91
N PRO A 82 -24.67 -2.58 2.08
CA PRO A 82 -25.19 -1.60 3.03
C PRO A 82 -24.05 -0.78 3.64
N ALA A 83 -24.30 0.50 3.88
CA ALA A 83 -23.35 1.37 4.54
C ALA A 83 -23.25 1.02 6.04
N ALA A 84 -22.03 0.95 6.55
CA ALA A 84 -21.72 0.74 7.96
C ALA A 84 -21.13 1.98 8.64
N ALA A 85 -20.54 2.90 7.88
CA ALA A 85 -19.91 4.11 8.40
C ALA A 85 -19.97 5.30 7.42
N GLN A 86 -19.50 6.46 7.86
CA GLN A 86 -19.37 7.68 7.05
C GLN A 86 -17.93 8.19 7.07
N CYS A 87 -17.43 8.61 5.91
CA CYS A 87 -16.09 9.17 5.78
C CYS A 87 -15.94 10.48 6.55
N ALA A 88 -14.94 10.56 7.43
CA ALA A 88 -14.69 11.75 8.24
C ALA A 88 -14.24 13.00 7.44
N ARG A 89 -13.73 12.84 6.21
CA ARG A 89 -13.26 13.96 5.36
C ARG A 89 -14.36 14.50 4.43
N CYS A 90 -15.19 13.64 3.86
CA CYS A 90 -16.17 14.03 2.83
C CYS A 90 -17.63 13.67 3.13
N GLY A 91 -17.91 12.91 4.19
CA GLY A 91 -19.28 12.52 4.59
C GLY A 91 -19.91 11.40 3.76
N LYS A 92 -19.23 10.85 2.74
CA LYS A 92 -19.76 9.72 1.95
C LYS A 92 -19.96 8.47 2.81
N TYR A 93 -21.04 7.75 2.57
CA TYR A 93 -21.33 6.45 3.18
C TYR A 93 -20.43 5.33 2.63
N ILE A 94 -19.93 4.47 3.52
CA ILE A 94 -19.02 3.36 3.18
C ILE A 94 -19.45 2.06 3.87
N CYS A 95 -19.23 0.91 3.23
CA CYS A 95 -19.53 -0.41 3.79
C CYS A 95 -18.57 -0.80 4.91
N LYS A 96 -18.86 -1.91 5.60
CA LYS A 96 -18.04 -2.46 6.69
C LYS A 96 -16.61 -2.75 6.23
N ASP A 97 -16.45 -3.38 5.06
CA ASP A 97 -15.13 -3.77 4.54
C ASP A 97 -14.28 -2.54 4.20
N CYS A 98 -14.88 -1.53 3.56
CA CYS A 98 -14.22 -0.23 3.34
C CYS A 98 -13.82 0.45 4.65
N ALA A 99 -14.70 0.44 5.66
CA ALA A 99 -14.41 1.05 6.95
C ALA A 99 -13.24 0.34 7.64
N GLU A 100 -13.21 -1.00 7.63
CA GLU A 100 -12.11 -1.79 8.22
C GLU A 100 -10.79 -1.66 7.45
N ALA A 101 -10.84 -1.57 6.11
CA ALA A 101 -9.66 -1.42 5.28
C ALA A 101 -9.01 -0.03 5.43
N TYR A 102 -9.81 1.03 5.49
CA TYR A 102 -9.36 2.43 5.42
C TYR A 102 -9.52 3.22 6.72
N THR A 103 -9.62 2.54 7.87
CA THR A 103 -9.50 3.20 9.17
C THR A 103 -8.07 3.67 9.37
N VAL A 104 -7.90 4.95 9.68
CA VAL A 104 -6.60 5.58 9.86
C VAL A 104 -6.09 5.33 11.26
N SER A 105 -4.88 4.78 11.38
CA SER A 105 -4.27 4.42 12.66
C SER A 105 -3.57 5.57 13.39
N SER A 106 -3.28 6.68 12.71
CA SER A 106 -2.54 7.81 13.30
C SER A 106 -2.75 9.13 12.55
N GLY A 107 -2.50 10.26 13.21
CA GLY A 107 -2.61 11.61 12.65
C GLY A 107 -3.97 12.28 12.87
N GLU A 108 -4.31 13.26 12.03
CA GLU A 108 -5.53 14.09 12.17
C GLU A 108 -6.85 13.27 12.13
N TYR A 109 -6.80 12.12 11.44
CA TYR A 109 -7.91 11.19 11.29
C TYR A 109 -7.76 9.93 12.15
N GLU A 110 -6.97 9.96 13.22
CA GLU A 110 -6.77 8.82 14.11
C GLU A 110 -8.10 8.20 14.58
N ASN A 111 -8.23 6.88 14.43
CA ASN A 111 -9.43 6.08 14.71
C ASN A 111 -10.68 6.50 13.94
N LYS A 112 -10.54 7.27 12.86
CA LYS A 112 -11.63 7.62 11.94
C LYS A 112 -11.49 6.85 10.65
N CYS A 113 -12.64 6.47 10.07
CA CYS A 113 -12.69 5.86 8.76
C CYS A 113 -12.74 6.92 7.66
N LEU A 114 -12.00 6.68 6.58
CA LEU A 114 -12.00 7.48 5.38
C LEU A 114 -12.51 6.65 4.20
N CYS A 115 -13.18 7.28 3.23
CA CYS A 115 -13.47 6.62 1.97
C CYS A 115 -12.18 6.45 1.16
N PHE A 116 -12.20 5.51 0.20
CA PHE A 116 -11.07 5.26 -0.68
C PHE A 116 -10.55 6.54 -1.36
N ASP A 117 -11.43 7.33 -1.99
CA ASP A 117 -11.04 8.58 -2.66
C ASP A 117 -10.27 9.53 -1.74
N CYS A 118 -10.73 9.67 -0.49
CA CYS A 118 -10.12 10.57 0.48
C CYS A 118 -8.79 10.03 0.98
N CYS A 119 -8.70 8.71 1.20
CA CYS A 119 -7.46 8.04 1.57
C CYS A 119 -6.43 8.19 0.45
N GLN A 120 -6.80 7.84 -0.78
CA GLN A 120 -5.97 7.97 -1.98
C GLN A 120 -5.48 9.39 -2.18
N ALA A 121 -6.35 10.39 -2.04
CA ALA A 121 -5.97 11.79 -2.15
C ALA A 121 -4.93 12.20 -1.09
N LEU A 122 -5.09 11.79 0.17
CA LEU A 122 -4.10 12.07 1.22
C LEU A 122 -2.72 11.48 0.90
N VAL A 123 -2.67 10.23 0.41
CA VAL A 123 -1.39 9.61 0.05
C VAL A 123 -0.79 10.27 -1.19
N ALA A 124 -1.61 10.59 -2.19
CA ALA A 124 -1.16 11.27 -3.39
C ALA A 124 -0.57 12.67 -3.08
N GLU A 125 -1.25 13.45 -2.25
CA GLU A 125 -0.79 14.75 -1.76
C GLU A 125 0.57 14.62 -1.03
N ASN A 126 0.75 13.59 -0.18
CA ASN A 126 2.03 13.31 0.49
C ASN A 126 3.15 12.97 -0.50
N VAL A 127 2.87 12.10 -1.48
CA VAL A 127 3.83 11.72 -2.54
C VAL A 127 4.23 12.92 -3.39
N GLU A 128 3.29 13.78 -3.75
CA GLU A 128 3.57 15.02 -4.50
C GLU A 128 4.44 15.99 -3.71
N LEU A 129 4.15 16.19 -2.43
CA LEU A 129 4.95 17.01 -1.54
C LEU A 129 6.39 16.49 -1.46
N LEU A 130 6.56 15.17 -1.25
CA LEU A 130 7.87 14.53 -1.20
C LEU A 130 8.63 14.66 -2.52
N LYS A 131 7.97 14.46 -3.66
CA LYS A 131 8.56 14.66 -4.98
C LYS A 131 9.03 16.11 -5.16
N LYS A 132 8.22 17.09 -4.77
CA LYS A 132 8.56 18.51 -4.84
C LYS A 132 9.77 18.85 -3.97
N GLN A 133 9.81 18.36 -2.73
CA GLN A 133 10.96 18.53 -1.83
C GLN A 133 12.22 17.87 -2.39
N LYS A 134 12.12 16.64 -2.94
CA LYS A 134 13.22 15.94 -3.61
C LYS A 134 13.76 16.72 -4.81
N THR A 135 12.89 17.27 -5.66
CA THR A 135 13.32 18.11 -6.79
C THR A 135 14.08 19.36 -6.33
N GLN A 136 13.64 20.01 -5.24
CA GLN A 136 14.37 21.16 -4.70
C GLN A 136 15.77 20.78 -4.20
N ILE A 137 15.90 19.64 -3.52
CA ILE A 137 17.20 19.15 -3.03
C ILE A 137 18.12 18.77 -4.18
N ILE A 138 17.60 18.11 -5.23
CA ILE A 138 18.39 17.77 -6.43
C ILE A 138 18.92 19.03 -7.10
N LYS A 139 18.10 20.09 -7.25
CA LYS A 139 18.55 21.37 -7.81
C LYS A 139 19.72 21.97 -7.02
N ILE A 140 19.64 21.94 -5.68
CA ILE A 140 20.74 22.40 -4.82
C ILE A 140 22.00 21.55 -5.07
N GLY A 141 21.86 20.23 -5.11
CA GLY A 141 22.98 19.32 -5.38
C GLY A 141 23.65 19.56 -6.74
N VAL A 142 22.88 19.79 -7.81
CA VAL A 142 23.40 20.10 -9.14
C VAL A 142 24.18 21.42 -9.15
N ILE A 143 23.65 22.47 -8.51
CA ILE A 143 24.34 23.77 -8.43
C ILE A 143 25.67 23.61 -7.67
N THR A 144 25.67 22.87 -6.55
CA THR A 144 26.89 22.58 -5.79
C THR A 144 27.90 21.80 -6.62
N LEU A 145 27.46 20.81 -7.41
CA LEU A 145 28.33 20.04 -8.30
C LEU A 145 28.96 20.91 -9.40
N ILE A 146 28.16 21.77 -10.04
CA ILE A 146 28.66 22.74 -11.03
C ILE A 146 29.71 23.65 -10.40
N GLY A 147 29.46 24.15 -9.18
CA GLY A 147 30.44 24.93 -8.42
C GLY A 147 31.73 24.15 -8.17
N MET A 148 31.65 22.90 -7.73
CA MET A 148 32.83 22.05 -7.52
C MET A 148 33.63 21.84 -8.80
N ILE A 149 32.96 21.60 -9.95
CA ILE A 149 33.62 21.44 -11.26
C ILE A 149 34.29 22.75 -11.68
N ALA A 150 33.63 23.90 -11.50
CA ALA A 150 34.23 25.20 -11.79
C ALA A 150 35.49 25.44 -10.94
N GLY A 151 35.44 25.11 -9.64
CA GLY A 151 36.61 25.18 -8.76
C GLY A 151 37.74 24.25 -9.22
N LEU A 152 37.43 23.03 -9.65
CA LEU A 152 38.40 22.09 -10.20
C LEU A 152 39.12 22.68 -11.42
N VAL A 153 38.38 23.19 -12.40
CA VAL A 153 38.94 23.76 -13.64
C VAL A 153 39.84 24.96 -13.35
N VAL A 154 39.40 25.88 -12.49
CA VAL A 154 40.17 27.08 -12.14
C VAL A 154 41.49 26.72 -11.45
N PHE A 155 41.46 25.84 -10.45
CA PHE A 155 42.65 25.55 -9.65
C PHE A 155 43.59 24.55 -10.31
N CYS A 156 43.10 23.56 -11.06
CA CYS A 156 43.96 22.73 -11.90
C CYS A 156 44.60 23.53 -13.04
N GLY A 157 43.83 24.42 -13.69
CA GLY A 157 44.35 25.29 -14.76
C GLY A 157 45.45 26.25 -14.28
N ALA A 158 45.43 26.62 -13.00
CA ALA A 158 46.47 27.46 -12.37
C ALA A 158 47.70 26.67 -11.89
N GLY A 159 47.75 25.34 -12.08
CA GLY A 159 48.86 24.51 -11.61
C GLY A 159 48.95 24.42 -10.08
N ALA A 160 47.83 24.63 -9.37
CA ALA A 160 47.82 24.62 -7.92
C ALA A 160 48.10 23.19 -7.38
N PRO A 161 48.74 23.06 -6.19
CA PRO A 161 48.94 21.76 -5.57
C PRO A 161 47.58 21.12 -5.23
N ALA A 162 47.54 19.78 -5.18
CA ALA A 162 46.30 19.01 -5.01
C ALA A 162 45.42 19.50 -3.85
N LEU A 163 46.02 19.84 -2.70
CA LEU A 163 45.30 20.37 -1.53
C LEU A 163 44.57 21.68 -1.84
N ALA A 164 45.19 22.59 -2.58
CA ALA A 164 44.59 23.87 -2.97
C ALA A 164 43.46 23.67 -3.98
N VAL A 165 43.57 22.68 -4.87
CA VAL A 165 42.50 22.28 -5.79
C VAL A 165 41.29 21.77 -5.00
N PHE A 166 41.48 20.86 -4.04
CA PHE A 166 40.40 20.35 -3.19
C PHE A 166 39.71 21.46 -2.40
N ILE A 167 40.49 22.37 -1.80
CA ILE A 167 39.95 23.53 -1.08
C ILE A 167 39.15 24.42 -2.04
N GLY A 168 39.68 24.70 -3.24
CA GLY A 168 39.00 25.48 -4.28
C GLY A 168 37.68 24.87 -4.72
N MET A 169 37.63 23.55 -4.95
CA MET A 169 36.40 22.83 -5.29
C MET A 169 35.33 22.98 -4.19
N LEU A 170 35.70 22.75 -2.93
CA LEU A 170 34.79 22.88 -1.79
C LEU A 170 34.28 24.32 -1.62
N TRP A 171 35.13 25.30 -1.89
CA TRP A 171 34.78 26.72 -1.78
C TRP A 171 33.79 27.15 -2.87
N PHE A 172 34.06 26.81 -4.13
CA PHE A 172 33.16 27.13 -5.23
C PHE A 172 31.83 26.36 -5.13
N GLY A 173 31.85 25.11 -4.68
CA GLY A 173 30.63 24.34 -4.38
C GLY A 173 29.81 24.93 -3.23
N SER A 174 30.46 25.61 -2.27
CA SER A 174 29.84 26.23 -1.09
C SER A 174 29.48 27.71 -1.28
N PHE A 175 29.73 28.28 -2.46
CA PHE A 175 29.64 29.73 -2.68
C PHE A 175 28.27 30.32 -2.34
N GLY A 176 27.18 29.65 -2.73
CA GLY A 176 25.83 30.10 -2.38
C GLY A 176 25.57 30.12 -0.86
N MET A 177 26.16 29.17 -0.12
CA MET A 177 26.09 29.14 1.34
C MET A 177 26.91 30.26 1.98
N TRP A 178 28.09 30.53 1.42
CA TRP A 178 28.95 31.63 1.84
C TRP A 178 28.29 33.00 1.62
N VAL A 179 27.68 33.24 0.45
CA VAL A 179 26.92 34.48 0.18
C VAL A 179 25.77 34.63 1.18
N LYS A 180 25.00 33.58 1.43
CA LYS A 180 23.87 33.64 2.38
C LYS A 180 24.33 33.92 3.81
N ASN A 181 25.40 33.27 4.26
CA ASN A 181 25.83 33.35 5.66
C ASN A 181 26.71 34.59 5.94
N SER A 182 27.47 35.04 4.95
CA SER A 182 28.40 36.17 5.09
C SER A 182 27.79 37.48 4.61
N PHE A 183 27.23 37.51 3.39
CA PHE A 183 26.69 38.74 2.80
C PHE A 183 25.27 39.05 3.32
N LEU A 184 24.32 38.12 3.16
CA LEU A 184 22.94 38.35 3.64
C LEU A 184 22.85 38.39 5.18
N GLY A 185 23.62 37.54 5.87
CA GLY A 185 23.68 37.53 7.34
C GLY A 185 24.20 38.85 7.92
N TRP A 186 25.23 39.43 7.30
CA TRP A 186 25.74 40.76 7.65
C TRP A 186 24.75 41.87 7.29
N TRP A 187 24.16 41.83 6.09
CA TRP A 187 23.23 42.85 5.61
C TRP A 187 21.97 42.98 6.49
N ASN A 188 21.46 41.84 6.97
CA ASN A 188 20.26 41.75 7.78
C ASN A 188 20.50 42.04 9.27
N ASN A 189 21.75 42.19 9.72
CA ASN A 189 22.06 42.53 11.10
C ASN A 189 22.30 44.05 11.24
N PRO A 190 21.35 44.84 11.79
CA PRO A 190 21.45 46.29 11.83
C PRO A 190 22.61 46.80 12.70
N ALA A 191 23.07 46.01 13.68
CA ALA A 191 24.21 46.34 14.54
C ALA A 191 25.59 46.10 13.90
N GLY A 192 25.64 45.42 12.75
CA GLY A 192 26.88 44.91 12.16
C GLY A 192 27.35 45.56 10.86
N ARG A 193 26.61 46.54 10.30
CA ARG A 193 26.87 47.18 8.98
C ARG A 193 28.10 48.11 8.96
N SER A 194 29.22 47.68 9.51
CA SER A 194 30.50 48.36 9.43
C SER A 194 31.43 47.64 8.45
N LEU A 195 32.36 48.37 7.82
CA LEU A 195 33.37 47.79 6.94
C LEU A 195 34.24 46.73 7.64
N PRO A 196 34.71 46.94 8.90
CA PRO A 196 35.40 45.89 9.66
C PRO A 196 34.51 44.67 9.94
N GLY A 197 33.22 44.89 10.22
CA GLY A 197 32.24 43.82 10.41
C GLY A 197 32.01 43.00 9.13
N PHE A 198 32.04 43.65 7.96
CA PHE A 198 31.95 42.98 6.67
C PHE A 198 33.17 42.09 6.40
N ILE A 199 34.39 42.63 6.59
CA ILE A 199 35.64 41.87 6.41
C ILE A 199 35.68 40.67 7.35
N GLY A 200 35.32 40.86 8.62
CA GLY A 200 35.21 39.77 9.60
C GLY A 200 34.18 38.70 9.19
N ALA A 201 33.01 39.11 8.68
CA ALA A 201 31.99 38.19 8.19
C ALA A 201 32.46 37.38 6.96
N CYS A 202 33.18 38.01 6.02
CA CYS A 202 33.74 37.33 4.86
C CYS A 202 34.80 36.30 5.23
N LEU A 203 35.75 36.65 6.11
CA LEU A 203 36.81 35.77 6.58
C LEU A 203 36.28 34.64 7.47
N GLY A 204 35.36 34.92 8.40
CA GLY A 204 34.72 33.89 9.20
C GLY A 204 33.85 32.96 8.35
N GLY A 205 33.11 33.53 7.39
CA GLY A 205 32.34 32.77 6.41
C GLY A 205 33.20 31.86 5.54
N ALA A 206 34.41 32.30 5.16
CA ALA A 206 35.35 31.54 4.35
C ALA A 206 35.71 30.18 4.96
N VAL A 207 35.86 30.14 6.28
CA VAL A 207 36.21 28.93 7.03
C VAL A 207 34.96 28.10 7.30
N VAL A 208 33.87 28.73 7.76
CA VAL A 208 32.67 28.02 8.23
C VAL A 208 31.79 27.47 7.10
N ALA A 209 31.75 28.13 5.95
CA ALA A 209 30.91 27.73 4.82
C ALA A 209 31.18 26.30 4.32
N PRO A 210 32.43 25.86 4.02
CA PRO A 210 32.69 24.50 3.55
C PRO A 210 32.27 23.44 4.57
N PHE A 211 32.51 23.64 5.87
CA PHE A 211 32.06 22.69 6.90
C PHE A 211 30.53 22.59 6.97
N LYS A 212 29.83 23.74 6.95
CA LYS A 212 28.35 23.75 6.94
C LYS A 212 27.78 23.10 5.67
N THR A 213 28.41 23.30 4.52
CA THR A 213 28.01 22.68 3.26
C THR A 213 28.19 21.16 3.33
N ILE A 214 29.32 20.66 3.84
CA ILE A 214 29.56 19.21 4.01
C ILE A 214 28.50 18.59 4.92
N ILE A 215 28.23 19.18 6.08
CA ILE A 215 27.21 18.70 7.03
C ILE A 215 25.83 18.65 6.34
N LYS A 216 25.46 19.71 5.63
CA LYS A 216 24.18 19.77 4.91
C LYS A 216 24.10 18.80 3.74
N ILE A 217 25.20 18.54 3.04
CA ILE A 217 25.26 17.52 1.99
C ILE A 217 24.99 16.15 2.60
N VAL A 218 25.66 15.80 3.72
CA VAL A 218 25.43 14.53 4.41
C VAL A 218 23.97 14.41 4.87
N GLN A 219 23.40 15.47 5.45
CA GLN A 219 21.99 15.51 5.83
C GLN A 219 21.06 15.36 4.61
N CYS A 220 21.35 16.05 3.51
CA CYS A 220 20.58 15.94 2.27
C CYS A 220 20.66 14.54 1.67
N VAL A 221 21.81 13.87 1.70
CA VAL A 221 21.97 12.51 1.18
C VAL A 221 21.15 11.53 2.03
N LYS A 222 21.23 11.62 3.37
CA LYS A 222 20.40 10.79 4.25
C LYS A 222 18.92 11.04 3.99
N TYR A 223 18.53 12.31 3.92
CA TYR A 223 17.15 12.71 3.62
C TYR A 223 16.68 12.18 2.27
N TRP A 224 17.51 12.28 1.23
CA TRP A 224 17.17 11.85 -0.12
C TRP A 224 16.96 10.34 -0.21
N ILE A 225 17.79 9.56 0.47
CA ILE A 225 17.64 8.10 0.56
C ILE A 225 16.34 7.74 1.26
N SER A 226 16.10 8.30 2.46
CA SER A 226 14.86 8.06 3.21
C SER A 226 13.62 8.51 2.43
N THR A 227 13.66 9.71 1.84
CA THR A 227 12.56 10.26 1.03
C THR A 227 12.28 9.42 -0.21
N SER A 228 13.31 8.92 -0.89
CA SER A 228 13.12 8.06 -2.06
C SER A 228 12.44 6.75 -1.67
N LYS A 229 12.86 6.17 -0.53
CA LYS A 229 12.22 4.99 0.03
C LYS A 229 10.76 5.24 0.39
N TYR A 230 10.44 6.36 1.06
CA TYR A 230 9.04 6.69 1.39
C TYR A 230 8.17 6.94 0.15
N ILE A 231 8.70 7.61 -0.88
CA ILE A 231 7.98 7.80 -2.15
C ILE A 231 7.66 6.45 -2.79
N GLU A 232 8.63 5.53 -2.81
CA GLU A 232 8.46 4.18 -3.36
C GLU A 232 7.41 3.39 -2.57
N GLU A 233 7.57 3.29 -1.25
CA GLU A 233 6.62 2.60 -0.37
C GLU A 233 5.20 3.16 -0.45
N ASP A 234 5.03 4.48 -0.42
CA ASP A 234 3.71 5.11 -0.52
C ASP A 234 3.12 4.98 -1.93
N SER A 235 3.95 4.97 -2.98
CA SER A 235 3.48 4.76 -4.36
C SER A 235 3.03 3.33 -4.63
N GLU A 236 3.75 2.33 -4.09
CA GLU A 236 3.34 0.93 -4.16
C GLU A 236 2.07 0.69 -3.34
N ALA A 237 1.97 1.30 -2.16
CA ALA A 237 0.79 1.20 -1.32
C ALA A 237 -0.44 1.84 -2.01
N LEU A 238 -0.27 2.97 -2.70
CA LEU A 238 -1.31 3.59 -3.53
C LEU A 238 -1.81 2.67 -4.66
N GLU A 239 -0.90 1.96 -5.31
CA GLU A 239 -1.23 0.99 -6.35
C GLU A 239 -2.01 -0.18 -5.77
N GLN A 240 -1.53 -0.79 -4.68
CA GLN A 240 -2.21 -1.88 -3.99
C GLN A 240 -3.62 -1.49 -3.50
N MET A 241 -3.80 -0.25 -3.02
CA MET A 241 -5.11 0.26 -2.65
C MET A 241 -6.06 0.37 -3.84
N ARG A 242 -5.56 0.81 -5.01
CA ARG A 242 -6.37 0.92 -6.23
C ARG A 242 -6.77 -0.46 -6.75
N GLU A 243 -5.83 -1.41 -6.75
CA GLU A 243 -6.10 -2.78 -7.16
C GLU A 243 -7.10 -3.47 -6.24
N TYR A 244 -7.02 -3.24 -4.92
CA TYR A 244 -8.03 -3.73 -3.99
C TYR A 244 -9.43 -3.17 -4.29
N MET A 245 -9.54 -1.87 -4.60
CA MET A 245 -10.82 -1.28 -4.96
C MET A 245 -11.40 -1.85 -6.25
N GLU A 246 -10.57 -2.05 -7.27
CA GLU A 246 -10.98 -2.70 -8.51
C GLU A 246 -11.44 -4.14 -8.24
N TYR A 247 -10.67 -4.89 -7.45
CA TYR A 247 -11.01 -6.25 -7.04
C TYR A 247 -12.38 -6.32 -6.36
N THR A 248 -12.60 -5.51 -5.33
CA THR A 248 -13.84 -5.50 -4.56
C THR A 248 -15.03 -5.05 -5.40
N GLN A 249 -14.84 -4.05 -6.28
CA GLN A 249 -15.89 -3.59 -7.18
C GLN A 249 -16.31 -4.71 -8.16
N VAL A 250 -15.35 -5.30 -8.88
CA VAL A 250 -15.61 -6.39 -9.84
C VAL A 250 -16.26 -7.60 -9.16
N ARG A 251 -15.81 -7.96 -7.94
CA ARG A 251 -16.42 -9.04 -7.15
C ARG A 251 -17.85 -8.72 -6.73
N SER A 252 -18.13 -7.46 -6.40
CA SER A 252 -19.47 -7.01 -6.00
C SER A 252 -20.46 -6.97 -7.17
N GLU A 253 -19.97 -6.71 -8.39
CA GLU A 253 -20.75 -6.69 -9.63
C GLU A 253 -20.99 -8.11 -10.17
N ASN A 254 -19.98 -8.99 -10.05
CA ASN A 254 -20.00 -10.37 -10.54
C ASN A 254 -20.26 -11.39 -9.41
N LYS A 255 -21.24 -11.11 -8.54
CA LYS A 255 -21.59 -12.03 -7.43
C LYS A 255 -21.94 -13.42 -7.97
N GLY A 256 -21.24 -14.44 -7.47
CA GLY A 256 -21.45 -15.85 -7.85
C GLY A 256 -20.53 -16.36 -8.95
N VAL A 257 -19.69 -15.52 -9.56
CA VAL A 257 -18.63 -15.93 -10.48
C VAL A 257 -17.38 -16.30 -9.68
N ASP A 258 -16.74 -17.41 -10.03
CA ASP A 258 -15.48 -17.83 -9.40
C ASP A 258 -14.32 -16.88 -9.76
N LEU A 259 -13.37 -16.75 -8.83
CA LEU A 259 -12.25 -15.84 -9.01
C LEU A 259 -11.34 -16.24 -10.18
N GLU A 260 -11.21 -17.55 -10.46
CA GLU A 260 -10.37 -18.05 -11.55
C GLU A 260 -10.87 -17.57 -12.91
N THR A 261 -12.20 -17.56 -13.11
CA THR A 261 -12.85 -17.02 -14.30
C THR A 261 -12.60 -15.52 -14.44
N LEU A 262 -12.74 -14.75 -13.36
CA LEU A 262 -12.49 -13.30 -13.38
C LEU A 262 -11.00 -12.96 -13.57
N MET A 263 -10.10 -13.91 -13.31
CA MET A 263 -8.66 -13.82 -13.51
C MET A 263 -8.17 -14.47 -14.80
N ALA A 264 -9.05 -14.99 -15.65
CA ALA A 264 -8.65 -15.60 -16.93
C ALA A 264 -8.04 -14.54 -17.88
N GLN A 265 -7.18 -14.97 -18.81
CA GLN A 265 -6.48 -14.05 -19.73
C GLN A 265 -7.46 -13.14 -20.49
N GLY A 266 -7.29 -11.82 -20.34
CA GLY A 266 -8.16 -10.80 -20.94
C GLY A 266 -9.38 -10.39 -20.11
N SER A 267 -9.54 -10.95 -18.90
CA SER A 267 -10.61 -10.60 -17.96
C SER A 267 -10.25 -9.42 -17.05
N GLU A 268 -11.26 -8.85 -16.38
CA GLU A 268 -11.16 -7.62 -15.58
C GLU A 268 -10.10 -7.69 -14.47
N LEU A 269 -9.86 -8.87 -13.85
CA LEU A 269 -8.89 -9.03 -12.76
C LEU A 269 -7.58 -9.71 -13.19
N TYR A 270 -7.35 -9.94 -14.49
CA TYR A 270 -6.16 -10.66 -14.98
C TYR A 270 -4.84 -10.01 -14.56
N ASN A 271 -4.77 -8.67 -14.60
CA ASN A 271 -3.56 -7.92 -14.29
C ASN A 271 -3.46 -7.47 -12.83
N ASN A 272 -4.53 -7.64 -12.05
CA ASN A 272 -4.65 -7.12 -10.71
C ASN A 272 -3.78 -7.93 -9.71
N SER A 273 -2.79 -7.28 -9.08
CA SER A 273 -1.87 -7.96 -8.16
C SER A 273 -2.56 -8.43 -6.87
N TYR A 274 -3.60 -7.72 -6.43
CA TYR A 274 -4.42 -8.10 -5.29
C TYR A 274 -5.16 -9.41 -5.55
N ALA A 275 -5.84 -9.54 -6.69
CA ALA A 275 -6.54 -10.75 -7.11
C ALA A 275 -5.59 -11.96 -7.17
N LYS A 276 -4.36 -11.77 -7.69
CA LYS A 276 -3.31 -12.80 -7.71
C LYS A 276 -2.87 -13.23 -6.31
N MET A 277 -2.83 -12.29 -5.37
CA MET A 277 -2.49 -12.59 -3.99
C MET A 277 -3.60 -13.37 -3.30
N VAL A 278 -4.86 -13.00 -3.55
CA VAL A 278 -6.02 -13.74 -3.04
C VAL A 278 -6.03 -15.16 -3.59
N SER A 279 -5.78 -15.36 -4.89
CA SER A 279 -5.80 -16.72 -5.47
C SER A 279 -4.65 -17.61 -4.98
N THR A 280 -3.50 -17.03 -4.63
CA THR A 280 -2.31 -17.79 -4.22
C THR A 280 -2.16 -17.96 -2.71
N GLN A 281 -2.57 -16.96 -1.91
CA GLN A 281 -2.33 -16.89 -0.47
C GLN A 281 -3.63 -16.80 0.36
N GLY A 282 -4.78 -16.60 -0.29
CA GLY A 282 -6.07 -16.41 0.35
C GLY A 282 -6.37 -14.94 0.72
N GLU A 283 -7.66 -14.65 0.92
CA GLU A 283 -8.17 -13.29 1.20
C GLU A 283 -7.56 -12.70 2.49
N ALA A 284 -7.49 -13.49 3.57
CA ALA A 284 -6.95 -13.01 4.84
C ALA A 284 -5.48 -12.52 4.75
N ALA A 285 -4.66 -13.18 3.93
CA ALA A 285 -3.27 -12.78 3.73
C ALA A 285 -3.16 -11.50 2.89
N ALA A 286 -4.00 -11.36 1.87
CA ALA A 286 -4.08 -10.17 1.03
C ALA A 286 -4.58 -8.95 1.84
N ASP A 287 -5.63 -9.12 2.65
CA ASP A 287 -6.19 -8.08 3.52
C ASP A 287 -5.16 -7.61 4.57
N ALA A 288 -4.40 -8.55 5.15
CA ALA A 288 -3.35 -8.23 6.11
C ALA A 288 -2.24 -7.37 5.48
N LYS A 289 -1.89 -7.63 4.21
CA LYS A 289 -0.91 -6.82 3.48
C LYS A 289 -1.47 -5.42 3.21
N LEU A 290 -2.73 -5.31 2.78
CA LEU A 290 -3.40 -4.02 2.57
C LEU A 290 -3.45 -3.18 3.85
N ARG A 291 -3.80 -3.78 5.00
CA ARG A 291 -3.79 -3.12 6.31
C ARG A 291 -2.39 -2.65 6.73
N LYS A 292 -1.35 -3.40 6.37
CA LYS A 292 0.04 -2.97 6.58
C LYS A 292 0.41 -1.76 5.72
N CYS A 293 -0.10 -1.69 4.49
CA CYS A 293 0.10 -0.56 3.60
C CYS A 293 -0.58 0.72 4.14
N THR A 294 -1.84 0.66 4.56
CA THR A 294 -2.56 1.81 5.14
C THR A 294 -1.89 2.34 6.40
N THR A 295 -1.42 1.46 7.29
CA THR A 295 -0.71 1.87 8.52
C THR A 295 0.66 2.48 8.23
N THR A 296 1.38 1.99 7.21
CA THR A 296 2.69 2.54 6.80
C THR A 296 2.53 3.93 6.21
N ILE A 297 1.53 4.15 5.36
CA ILE A 297 1.18 5.45 4.79
C ILE A 297 0.88 6.48 5.89
N ALA A 298 0.09 6.10 6.90
CA ALA A 298 -0.25 7.01 8.00
C ALA A 298 0.99 7.48 8.77
N LYS A 299 1.92 6.54 9.05
CA LYS A 299 3.21 6.84 9.69
C LYS A 299 4.13 7.69 8.81
N ASN A 300 4.23 7.36 7.52
CA ASN A 300 5.03 8.12 6.57
C ASN A 300 4.52 9.57 6.48
N GLY A 301 3.19 9.76 6.43
CA GLY A 301 2.55 11.09 6.47
C GLY A 301 2.94 11.95 7.67
N GLU A 302 3.02 11.37 8.88
CA GLU A 302 3.47 12.11 10.08
C GLU A 302 4.94 12.51 10.01
N ILE A 303 5.79 11.59 9.56
CA ILE A 303 7.22 11.84 9.39
C ILE A 303 7.43 12.99 8.40
N ILE A 304 6.71 12.98 7.28
CA ILE A 304 6.78 14.04 6.25
C ILE A 304 6.37 15.40 6.81
N ARG A 305 5.27 15.47 7.57
CA ARG A 305 4.80 16.73 8.18
C ARG A 305 5.80 17.29 9.19
N ASN A 306 6.41 16.42 10.02
CA ASN A 306 7.44 16.83 10.97
C ASN A 306 8.72 17.34 10.30
N PHE A 307 9.02 16.91 9.07
CA PHE A 307 10.14 17.43 8.29
C PHE A 307 9.85 18.73 7.55
N ALA A 308 8.57 19.05 7.30
CA ALA A 308 8.15 20.29 6.65
C ALA A 308 8.02 21.48 7.63
N ALA A 309 7.84 21.21 8.93
CA ALA A 309 7.81 22.18 10.02
C ALA A 309 9.22 22.63 10.44
#